data_AF-A0AAU5JWP1-F1
#
_entry.id   AF-A0AAU5JWP1-F1
#
_cell.length_a   1.000
_cell.length_b   1.000
_cell.length_c   1.000
_cell.angle_alpha   90.00
_cell.angle_beta   90.00
_cell.angle_gamma   90.00
#
_symmetry.space_group_name_H-M   'P 1'
#
loop_
_entity.id
_entity.type
_entity.pdbx_description
1 polymer ?
#
loop_
_entity_poly.entity_id
_entity_poly.type
_entity_poly.pdbx_seq_one_letter_code
_entity_poly.pdbx_strand_id
1 'polypeptide(L)'
;MRSRSTLGTVAVLTGALAAAGLAFAPTAGAVAPGSATASYDCGSWGGGVANITATQSGTSATMTISTAVTTPIAVGADQINATLTLAKAGGGTRVFTGKKNPAVGAGQPVTIGPLSGTVASGDSLNSYFAGVALKMVIFGVTVNCDAVTSQTPGPFVFS
;
A
#
# COMPACT_ATOMS: atom_id res chain seq x y z
N MET A 1 -48.15 58.34 32.34
CA MET A 1 -48.55 57.08 31.70
C MET A 1 -47.32 56.20 31.58
N ARG A 2 -47.42 54.93 32.04
CA ARG A 2 -46.33 53.94 32.10
C ARG A 2 -45.87 53.55 30.70
N SER A 3 -44.57 53.37 30.51
CA SER A 3 -44.06 52.25 29.71
C SER A 3 -42.73 51.77 30.27
N ARG A 4 -42.60 50.45 30.33
CA ARG A 4 -41.55 49.65 30.99
C ARG A 4 -40.45 49.28 29.99
N SER A 5 -39.29 48.89 30.51
CA SER A 5 -38.47 47.70 30.12
C SER A 5 -36.98 48.00 30.30
N THR A 6 -36.37 47.59 31.44
CA THR A 6 -35.53 46.37 31.65
C THR A 6 -34.06 46.57 31.23
N LEU A 7 -33.11 46.59 32.19
CA LEU A 7 -32.16 45.50 32.54
C LEU A 7 -31.22 45.16 31.35
N GLY A 8 -29.89 45.15 31.44
CA GLY A 8 -28.95 45.23 32.55
C GLY A 8 -27.55 44.93 32.00
N THR A 9 -26.53 45.43 32.68
CA THR A 9 -25.11 45.21 32.39
C THR A 9 -24.70 43.79 32.80
N VAL A 10 -24.18 42.95 31.88
CA VAL A 10 -23.41 41.75 32.23
C VAL A 10 -22.35 41.47 31.16
N ALA A 11 -21.08 41.49 31.59
CA ALA A 11 -19.90 41.04 30.86
C ALA A 11 -19.80 39.51 30.88
N VAL A 12 -19.39 38.86 29.78
CA VAL A 12 -18.71 37.55 29.83
C VAL A 12 -17.69 37.44 28.69
N LEU A 13 -16.44 37.23 29.11
CA LEU A 13 -15.30 36.80 28.31
C LEU A 13 -15.61 35.45 27.63
N THR A 14 -15.52 35.38 26.31
CA THR A 14 -15.42 34.11 25.61
C THR A 14 -14.10 34.04 24.87
N GLY A 15 -13.09 33.50 25.56
CA GLY A 15 -11.99 32.82 24.88
C GLY A 15 -12.55 31.58 24.19
N ALA A 16 -12.32 31.46 22.89
CA ALA A 16 -12.54 30.23 22.15
C ALA A 16 -11.32 30.05 21.24
N LEU A 17 -10.52 29.05 21.60
CA LEU A 17 -9.33 28.62 20.89
C LEU A 17 -9.65 28.38 19.42
N ALA A 18 -8.88 29.03 18.54
CA ALA A 18 -8.82 28.69 17.12
C ALA A 18 -8.13 27.31 16.96
N ALA A 19 -8.88 26.24 17.15
CA ALA A 19 -8.53 24.88 16.75
C ALA A 19 -9.45 24.48 15.60
N ALA A 20 -9.37 25.20 14.47
CA ALA A 20 -10.14 24.90 13.27
C ALA A 20 -9.21 24.33 12.21
N GLY A 21 -9.35 23.02 11.97
CA GLY A 21 -9.12 22.45 10.65
C GLY A 21 -7.71 21.96 10.33
N LEU A 22 -7.07 21.19 11.22
CA LEU A 22 -6.29 20.06 10.68
C LEU A 22 -7.31 19.04 10.20
N ALA A 23 -7.72 19.15 8.93
CA ALA A 23 -8.29 18.02 8.23
C ALA A 23 -7.31 16.86 8.45
N PHE A 24 -7.74 15.85 9.19
CA PHE A 24 -7.01 14.59 9.27
C PHE A 24 -6.96 14.05 7.84
N ALA A 25 -5.90 14.40 7.10
CA ALA A 25 -5.36 13.51 6.10
C ALA A 25 -5.27 12.14 6.79
N PRO A 26 -5.68 11.04 6.13
CA PRO A 26 -5.58 9.73 6.74
C PRO A 26 -4.15 9.64 7.29
N THR A 27 -4.02 9.31 8.57
CA THR A 27 -2.72 9.09 9.21
C THR A 27 -2.13 7.80 8.63
N ALA A 28 -1.84 7.80 7.34
CA ALA A 28 -1.01 6.85 6.62
C ALA A 28 0.45 7.17 6.96
N GLY A 29 0.75 7.23 8.25
CA GLY A 29 2.01 7.71 8.81
C GLY A 29 2.76 6.61 9.53
N ALA A 30 2.65 5.37 9.05
CA ALA A 30 3.27 4.24 9.70
C ALA A 30 4.22 3.47 8.78
N VAL A 31 4.21 3.69 7.45
CA VAL A 31 5.21 3.12 6.55
C VAL A 31 5.97 4.20 5.79
N ALA A 32 7.30 4.15 5.86
CA ALA A 32 8.19 5.06 5.16
C ALA A 32 9.24 4.25 4.35
N PRO A 33 9.39 4.52 3.04
CA PRO A 33 8.54 5.36 2.20
C PRO A 33 7.14 4.74 1.98
N GLY A 34 6.13 5.54 1.62
CA GLY A 34 4.80 4.99 1.28
C GLY A 34 4.76 4.32 -0.10
N SER A 35 5.74 4.61 -0.96
CA SER A 35 5.85 4.06 -2.31
C SER A 35 7.31 3.86 -2.70
N ALA A 36 7.58 2.79 -3.43
CA ALA A 36 8.90 2.44 -3.93
C ALA A 36 8.81 1.83 -5.33
N THR A 37 9.87 1.95 -6.12
CA THR A 37 10.02 1.20 -7.36
C THR A 37 11.07 0.11 -7.21
N ALA A 38 10.85 -1.03 -7.86
CA ALA A 38 11.86 -2.09 -8.00
C ALA A 38 11.64 -2.79 -9.34
N SER A 39 12.73 -3.23 -9.97
CA SER A 39 12.65 -4.04 -11.18
C SER A 39 12.40 -5.50 -10.81
N TYR A 40 11.50 -6.14 -11.54
CA TYR A 40 11.18 -7.56 -11.41
C TYR A 40 11.42 -8.29 -12.72
N ASP A 41 11.89 -9.53 -12.62
CA ASP A 41 11.97 -10.49 -13.72
C ASP A 41 11.01 -11.65 -13.44
N CYS A 42 10.05 -11.88 -14.34
CA CYS A 42 9.05 -12.95 -14.25
C CYS A 42 9.27 -14.06 -15.30
N GLY A 43 10.50 -14.20 -15.80
CA GLY A 43 10.86 -15.13 -16.85
C GLY A 43 10.06 -14.89 -18.15
N SER A 44 9.36 -15.92 -18.62
CA SER A 44 8.62 -15.90 -19.89
C SER A 44 7.43 -14.93 -19.91
N TRP A 45 6.99 -14.44 -18.75
CA TRP A 45 5.94 -13.43 -18.65
C TRP A 45 6.47 -12.00 -18.82
N GLY A 46 7.79 -11.85 -18.93
CA GLY A 46 8.48 -10.58 -19.08
C GLY A 46 9.01 -10.04 -17.75
N GLY A 47 9.35 -8.76 -17.75
CA GLY A 47 9.89 -8.08 -16.59
C GLY A 47 9.87 -6.58 -16.79
N GLY A 48 10.20 -5.85 -15.74
CA GLY A 48 10.28 -4.40 -15.78
C GLY A 48 10.14 -3.75 -14.42
N VAL A 49 10.05 -2.42 -14.43
CA VAL A 49 9.88 -1.64 -13.21
C VAL A 49 8.45 -1.82 -12.68
N ALA A 50 8.34 -2.24 -11.43
CA ALA A 50 7.09 -2.25 -10.68
C ALA A 50 7.07 -1.11 -9.67
N ASN A 51 5.92 -0.45 -9.55
CA ASN A 51 5.63 0.49 -8.47
C ASN A 51 4.90 -0.26 -7.35
N ILE A 52 5.44 -0.19 -6.15
CA ILE A 52 4.91 -0.82 -4.94
C ILE A 52 4.49 0.30 -4.00
N THR A 53 3.22 0.32 -3.62
CA THR A 53 2.67 1.23 -2.63
C THR A 53 2.34 0.44 -1.37
N ALA A 54 2.83 0.90 -0.22
CA ALA A 54 2.59 0.31 1.08
C ALA A 54 1.67 1.24 1.89
N THR A 55 0.71 0.66 2.60
CA THR A 55 -0.10 1.37 3.60
C THR A 55 -0.21 0.52 4.84
N GLN A 56 -0.37 1.16 6.00
CA GLN A 56 -0.48 0.48 7.28
C GLN A 56 -1.61 1.10 8.10
N SER A 57 -2.33 0.24 8.83
CA SER A 57 -3.36 0.58 9.79
C SER A 57 -3.21 -0.35 11.01
N GLY A 58 -2.59 0.16 12.08
CA GLY A 58 -2.21 -0.66 13.23
C GLY A 58 -1.17 -1.71 12.84
N THR A 59 -1.42 -2.98 13.16
CA THR A 59 -0.54 -4.11 12.77
C THR A 59 -0.86 -4.69 11.39
N SER A 60 -1.90 -4.18 10.72
CA SER A 60 -2.27 -4.60 9.37
C SER A 60 -1.61 -3.69 8.35
N ALA A 61 -1.05 -4.27 7.30
CA ALA A 61 -0.51 -3.53 6.18
C ALA A 61 -1.06 -4.06 4.86
N THR A 62 -1.22 -3.16 3.89
CA THR A 62 -1.62 -3.51 2.54
C THR A 62 -0.61 -3.00 1.52
N MET A 63 -0.33 -3.87 0.55
CA MET A 63 0.61 -3.61 -0.53
C MET A 63 -0.15 -3.58 -1.86
N THR A 64 0.06 -2.56 -2.68
CA THR A 64 -0.45 -2.50 -4.04
C THR A 64 0.72 -2.45 -4.99
N ILE A 65 0.68 -3.26 -6.04
CA ILE A 65 1.77 -3.42 -7.00
C ILE A 65 1.22 -3.14 -8.40
N SER A 66 1.85 -2.23 -9.11
CA SER A 66 1.63 -2.04 -10.54
C SER A 66 2.90 -2.44 -11.28
N THR A 67 2.80 -3.39 -12.19
CA THR A 67 3.95 -3.95 -12.90
C THR A 67 3.86 -3.68 -14.40
N ALA A 68 4.99 -3.68 -15.09
CA ALA A 68 5.02 -3.72 -16.55
C ALA A 68 4.77 -5.13 -17.15
N VAL A 69 4.59 -6.14 -16.31
CA VAL A 69 4.32 -7.52 -16.73
C VAL A 69 2.95 -7.57 -17.38
N THR A 70 2.87 -8.19 -18.56
CA THR A 70 1.65 -8.30 -19.35
C THR A 70 1.13 -9.71 -19.38
N THR A 71 -0.18 -9.90 -19.49
CA THR A 71 -0.79 -11.22 -19.71
C THR A 71 -1.09 -11.43 -21.20
N PRO A 72 -0.82 -12.63 -21.77
CA PRO A 72 -1.08 -12.90 -23.19
C PRO A 72 -2.58 -13.02 -23.51
N ILE A 73 -3.39 -13.22 -22.48
CA ILE A 73 -4.86 -13.32 -22.57
C ILE A 73 -5.50 -12.31 -21.62
N ALA A 74 -6.76 -11.98 -21.89
CA ALA A 74 -7.54 -11.14 -21.00
C ALA A 74 -7.78 -11.85 -19.66
N VAL A 75 -7.62 -11.12 -18.56
CA VAL A 75 -7.84 -11.62 -17.20
C VAL A 75 -9.00 -10.83 -16.59
N GLY A 76 -9.98 -11.56 -16.06
CA GLY A 76 -11.11 -10.95 -15.37
C GLY A 76 -10.68 -10.22 -14.08
N ALA A 77 -11.57 -9.38 -13.56
CA ALA A 77 -11.37 -8.78 -12.26
C ALA A 77 -11.32 -9.88 -11.17
N ASP A 78 -10.44 -9.67 -10.19
CA ASP A 78 -10.23 -10.56 -9.04
C ASP A 78 -9.82 -12.01 -9.36
N GLN A 79 -9.14 -12.23 -10.50
CA GLN A 79 -8.72 -13.55 -10.99
C GLN A 79 -7.21 -13.83 -10.80
N ILE A 80 -6.45 -12.88 -10.27
CA ILE A 80 -4.99 -13.02 -10.06
C ILE A 80 -4.73 -13.26 -8.58
N ASN A 81 -4.42 -14.49 -8.21
CA ASN A 81 -4.01 -14.82 -6.84
C ASN A 81 -2.54 -14.44 -6.65
N ALA A 82 -2.27 -13.35 -5.93
CA ALA A 82 -0.92 -12.86 -5.72
C ALA A 82 -0.43 -13.04 -4.28
N THR A 83 0.86 -13.29 -4.16
CA THR A 83 1.62 -13.44 -2.92
C THR A 83 2.92 -12.65 -3.06
N LEU A 84 3.00 -11.51 -2.38
CA LEU A 84 4.22 -10.72 -2.27
C LEU A 84 4.94 -11.12 -0.99
N THR A 85 6.21 -11.51 -1.12
CA THR A 85 7.10 -11.83 -0.01
C THR A 85 8.15 -10.73 0.09
N LEU A 86 8.31 -10.17 1.28
CA LEU A 86 9.35 -9.19 1.57
C LEU A 86 10.28 -9.75 2.65
N ALA A 87 11.59 -9.64 2.43
CA ALA A 87 12.60 -10.01 3.40
C ALA A 87 12.75 -8.93 4.46
N LYS A 88 12.93 -9.37 5.71
CA LYS A 88 13.19 -8.48 6.84
C LYS A 88 14.70 -8.29 7.02
N ALA A 89 15.14 -7.07 7.32
CA ALA A 89 16.57 -6.76 7.54
C ALA A 89 17.23 -7.62 8.66
N GLY A 90 16.48 -8.03 9.68
CA GLY A 90 16.92 -8.88 10.79
C GLY A 90 16.75 -10.40 10.56
N GLY A 91 16.43 -10.83 9.34
CA GLY A 91 16.15 -12.22 9.00
C GLY A 91 14.66 -12.57 9.00
N GLY A 92 14.31 -13.59 8.22
CA GLY A 92 12.93 -14.00 7.96
C GLY A 92 12.21 -13.13 6.93
N THR A 93 10.93 -13.41 6.71
CA THR A 93 10.10 -12.75 5.69
C THR A 93 8.74 -12.33 6.24
N ARG A 94 8.07 -11.46 5.49
CA ARG A 94 6.65 -11.13 5.62
C ARG A 94 5.96 -11.43 4.31
N VAL A 95 4.76 -11.97 4.41
CA VAL A 95 3.96 -12.39 3.26
C VAL A 95 2.69 -11.57 3.22
N PHE A 96 2.40 -11.02 2.05
CA PHE A 96 1.20 -10.25 1.74
C PHE A 96 0.46 -10.99 0.64
N THR A 97 -0.83 -11.26 0.85
CA THR A 97 -1.63 -12.03 -0.10
C THR A 97 -2.90 -11.30 -0.47
N GLY A 98 -3.38 -11.56 -1.67
CA GLY A 98 -4.62 -11.00 -2.14
C GLY A 98 -4.97 -11.53 -3.52
N LYS A 99 -6.21 -11.29 -3.92
CA LYS A 99 -6.71 -11.65 -5.24
C LYS A 99 -7.23 -10.46 -6.03
N LYS A 100 -7.09 -9.26 -5.48
CA LYS A 100 -7.72 -8.06 -6.02
C LYS A 100 -6.94 -7.54 -7.22
N ASN A 101 -7.60 -7.45 -8.37
CA ASN A 101 -7.07 -6.85 -9.59
C ASN A 101 -8.23 -6.33 -10.44
N PRO A 102 -8.07 -5.21 -11.17
CA PRO A 102 -9.04 -4.81 -12.19
C PRO A 102 -9.03 -5.83 -13.35
N ALA A 103 -10.04 -5.78 -14.22
CA ALA A 103 -10.01 -6.52 -15.47
C ALA A 103 -8.83 -6.03 -16.33
N VAL A 104 -7.99 -6.95 -16.80
CA VAL A 104 -6.79 -6.67 -17.59
C VAL A 104 -7.01 -7.19 -19.00
N GLY A 105 -6.87 -6.31 -20.00
CA GLY A 105 -6.89 -6.73 -21.40
C GLY A 105 -5.64 -7.53 -21.77
N ALA A 106 -5.69 -8.32 -22.84
CA ALA A 106 -4.50 -8.99 -23.36
C ALA A 106 -3.42 -7.95 -23.73
N GLY A 107 -2.17 -8.22 -23.36
CA GLY A 107 -1.02 -7.33 -23.58
C GLY A 107 -0.98 -6.08 -22.72
N GLN A 108 -1.90 -5.93 -21.75
CA GLN A 108 -1.92 -4.79 -20.83
C GLN A 108 -1.10 -5.06 -19.56
N PRO A 109 -0.52 -4.01 -18.95
CA PRO A 109 0.19 -4.13 -17.69
C PRO A 109 -0.75 -4.56 -16.56
N VAL A 110 -0.21 -5.34 -15.63
CA VAL A 110 -0.96 -5.91 -14.51
C VAL A 110 -0.80 -5.04 -13.26
N THR A 111 -1.94 -4.64 -12.68
CA THR A 111 -2.02 -4.02 -11.35
C THR A 111 -2.71 -4.98 -10.39
N ILE A 112 -2.16 -5.17 -9.20
CA ILE A 112 -2.65 -6.11 -8.19
C ILE A 112 -2.60 -5.44 -6.83
N GLY A 113 -3.66 -5.62 -6.06
CA GLY A 113 -3.78 -5.11 -4.71
C GLY A 113 -5.19 -4.60 -4.43
N PRO A 114 -5.52 -4.40 -3.15
CA PRO A 114 -4.62 -4.49 -2.00
C PRO A 114 -4.26 -5.95 -1.62
N LEU A 115 -2.98 -6.21 -1.40
CA LEU A 115 -2.45 -7.45 -0.81
C LEU A 115 -2.32 -7.23 0.69
N SER A 116 -3.05 -7.99 1.49
CA SER A 116 -3.07 -7.82 2.94
C SER A 116 -2.02 -8.70 3.62
N GLY A 117 -1.39 -8.16 4.66
CA GLY A 117 -0.45 -8.85 5.52
C GLY A 117 -0.36 -8.18 6.88
N THR A 118 0.44 -8.76 7.77
CA THR A 118 0.70 -8.21 9.11
C THR A 118 2.14 -7.75 9.24
N VAL A 119 2.34 -6.61 9.88
CA VAL A 119 3.65 -6.02 10.15
C VAL A 119 3.76 -5.69 11.64
N ALA A 120 4.99 -5.63 12.12
CA ALA A 120 5.31 -5.10 13.44
C ALA A 120 6.05 -3.77 13.28
N SER A 121 5.94 -2.89 14.29
CA SER A 121 6.76 -1.69 14.36
C SER A 121 8.25 -2.07 14.34
N GLY A 122 9.03 -1.36 13.53
CA GLY A 122 10.43 -1.63 13.26
C GLY A 122 10.67 -2.65 12.14
N ASP A 123 9.62 -3.23 11.54
CA ASP A 123 9.79 -4.09 10.36
C ASP A 123 10.38 -3.26 9.21
N SER A 124 11.61 -3.58 8.82
CA SER A 124 12.25 -3.07 7.61
C SER A 124 12.21 -4.15 6.54
N LEU A 125 11.40 -3.94 5.49
CA LEU A 125 11.02 -4.93 4.50
C LEU A 125 11.52 -4.55 3.10
N ASN A 126 12.21 -5.49 2.45
CA ASN A 126 12.72 -5.33 1.08
C ASN A 126 12.24 -6.47 0.19
N SER A 127 11.84 -6.16 -1.05
CA SER A 127 11.52 -7.19 -2.05
C SER A 127 12.75 -7.85 -2.66
N TYR A 128 13.92 -7.23 -2.56
CA TYR A 128 15.17 -7.77 -3.08
C TYR A 128 15.83 -8.72 -2.08
N PHE A 129 15.76 -10.02 -2.36
CA PHE A 129 16.40 -11.08 -1.60
C PHE A 129 16.58 -12.32 -2.48
N ALA A 130 17.32 -13.33 -1.98
CA ALA A 130 17.44 -14.61 -2.67
C ALA A 130 16.13 -15.40 -2.58
N GLY A 131 15.26 -15.26 -3.58
CA GLY A 131 14.01 -16.01 -3.70
C GLY A 131 12.93 -15.26 -4.48
N VAL A 132 11.74 -15.88 -4.55
CA VAL A 132 10.58 -15.35 -5.27
C VAL A 132 9.94 -14.22 -4.48
N ALA A 133 10.12 -13.00 -4.98
CA ALA A 133 9.56 -11.81 -4.36
C ALA A 133 8.06 -11.69 -4.59
N LEU A 134 7.59 -11.92 -5.82
CA LEU A 134 6.17 -11.88 -6.17
C LEU A 134 5.77 -13.15 -6.89
N LYS A 135 4.81 -13.89 -6.32
CA LYS A 135 4.18 -15.05 -6.96
C LYS A 135 2.76 -14.68 -7.35
N MET A 136 2.39 -14.92 -8.60
CA MET A 136 1.04 -14.73 -9.11
C MET A 136 0.52 -16.06 -9.67
N VAL A 137 -0.75 -16.38 -9.43
CA VAL A 137 -1.43 -17.53 -10.02
C VAL A 137 -2.58 -17.02 -10.86
N ILE A 138 -2.51 -17.26 -12.16
CA ILE A 138 -3.47 -16.78 -13.16
C ILE A 138 -4.00 -18.01 -13.89
N PHE A 139 -5.30 -18.29 -13.78
CA PHE A 139 -5.94 -19.49 -14.35
C PHE A 139 -5.23 -20.82 -13.98
N GLY A 140 -4.65 -20.90 -12.78
CA GLY A 140 -3.90 -22.08 -12.30
C GLY A 140 -2.44 -22.16 -12.75
N VAL A 141 -1.98 -21.25 -13.63
CA VAL A 141 -0.57 -21.14 -14.01
C VAL A 141 0.15 -20.24 -13.01
N THR A 142 1.29 -20.70 -12.50
CA THR A 142 2.09 -19.94 -11.54
C THR A 142 3.15 -19.12 -12.28
N VAL A 143 3.19 -17.83 -11.97
CA VAL A 143 4.17 -16.85 -12.43
C VAL A 143 5.01 -16.44 -11.23
N ASN A 144 6.29 -16.75 -11.27
CA ASN A 144 7.25 -16.36 -10.24
C ASN A 144 8.03 -15.16 -10.76
N CYS A 145 8.06 -14.10 -9.97
CA CYS A 145 8.78 -12.87 -10.25
C CYS A 145 9.83 -12.61 -9.17
N ASP A 146 11.07 -12.55 -9.59
CA ASP A 146 12.21 -12.24 -8.73
C ASP A 146 12.48 -10.74 -8.81
N ALA A 147 12.67 -10.09 -7.67
CA ALA A 147 13.15 -8.70 -7.67
C ALA A 147 14.62 -8.70 -8.06
N VAL A 148 14.99 -7.94 -9.09
CA VAL A 148 16.37 -7.82 -9.57
C VAL A 148 17.08 -6.57 -9.02
N THR A 149 16.32 -5.64 -8.45
CA THR A 149 16.87 -4.46 -7.75
C THR A 149 16.21 -4.26 -6.40
N SER A 150 16.94 -3.62 -5.48
CA SER A 150 16.37 -3.08 -4.26
C SER A 150 15.33 -1.99 -4.55
N GLN A 151 14.38 -1.86 -3.63
CA GLN A 151 13.37 -0.79 -3.63
C GLN A 151 14.02 0.59 -3.59
N THR A 152 13.54 1.52 -4.42
CA THR A 152 13.99 2.90 -4.48
C THR A 152 12.80 3.86 -4.48
N PRO A 153 12.64 4.75 -3.49
CA PRO A 153 13.31 4.69 -2.18
C PRO A 153 12.94 3.40 -1.41
N GLY A 154 13.76 2.97 -0.47
CA GLY A 154 13.51 1.76 0.31
C GLY A 154 14.66 1.45 1.28
N PRO A 155 14.54 0.41 2.12
CA PRO A 155 13.39 -0.52 2.28
C PRO A 155 12.16 0.14 2.92
N PHE A 156 11.00 -0.55 2.87
CA PHE A 156 9.80 -0.14 3.61
C PHE A 156 9.98 -0.33 5.11
N VAL A 157 9.97 0.75 5.89
CA VAL A 157 10.04 0.72 7.35
C VAL A 157 8.66 0.99 7.94
N PHE A 158 8.12 0.00 8.67
CA PHE A 158 6.83 0.09 9.34
C PHE A 158 6.99 0.51 10.81
N SER A 159 6.09 1.32 11.36
CA SER A 159 6.12 1.90 12.72
C SER A 159 4.77 1.86 13.42
#